data_AF-A0A2V3Y6M6-F1
#
_entry.id   AF-A0A2V3Y6M6-F1
#
_cell.length_a   1.000
_cell.length_b   1.000
_cell.length_c   1.000
_cell.angle_alpha   90.00
_cell.angle_beta   90.00
_cell.angle_gamma   90.00
#
_symmetry.space_group_name_H-M   'P 1'
#
loop_
_entity.id
_entity.type
_entity.pdbx_description
1 polymer ?
#
loop_
_entity_poly.entity_id
_entity_poly.type
_entity_poly.pdbx_seq_one_letter_code
_entity_poly.pdbx_strand_id
1 'polypeptide(L)'
;MEVPPKISQQFSNFIWAAKGKAAYAYECAAVMCFCAVKKAKVLMEGESDRMKEYHDMYDRMAKRCLMLSNRAIIQFINGIYEVNHPLDSEVTYNWTEHEDDDLRKTLADTIITIGGVSSYHLEFQMSEDGSITFRILEYGFNHAIKKQKDEAVLEFPEPILICLYEAKAVPAEKTLEIRFGKQGVYHYKVPVIKYLALSQEELHQKNMIILIPFQLLKLRKEIEKEITEENLKALKYLVTHDIINSIAMNVEAGNITPTDGRKLKSLTLQLYHHIYDKYQEVADEGVSEAVEEALILDIDVIEMEHKKEIKKKEKEIEEKQSEVDALKLLLQGKSPEEAAEILHISMERMEEIMKS
;
A
#
# COMPACT_ATOMS: atom_id res chain seq x y z
N MET A 1 -75.57 41.41 -15.23
CA MET A 1 -74.68 41.95 -14.19
C MET A 1 -73.26 41.81 -14.69
N GLU A 2 -72.76 42.87 -15.31
CA GLU A 2 -71.36 42.94 -15.76
C GLU A 2 -70.48 43.23 -14.53
N VAL A 3 -69.48 42.38 -14.31
CA VAL A 3 -68.50 42.57 -13.24
C VAL A 3 -67.62 43.77 -13.61
N PRO A 4 -67.46 44.78 -12.75
CA PRO A 4 -66.74 46.00 -13.09
C PRO A 4 -65.24 45.71 -13.36
N PRO A 5 -64.62 46.38 -14.34
CA PRO A 5 -63.27 46.08 -14.82
C PRO A 5 -62.16 46.20 -13.74
N LYS A 6 -62.43 46.88 -12.62
CA LYS A 6 -61.48 47.00 -11.49
C LYS A 6 -61.26 45.71 -10.69
N ILE A 7 -62.24 44.80 -10.64
CA ILE A 7 -62.13 43.55 -9.85
C ILE A 7 -61.30 42.49 -10.61
N SER A 8 -61.40 42.47 -11.95
CA SER A 8 -60.60 41.61 -12.83
C SER A 8 -59.09 41.93 -12.79
N GLN A 9 -58.74 43.23 -12.74
CA GLN A 9 -57.35 43.68 -12.67
C GLN A 9 -56.71 43.35 -11.31
N GLN A 10 -57.45 43.50 -10.20
CA GLN A 10 -56.93 43.21 -8.85
C GLN A 10 -56.72 41.70 -8.61
N PHE A 11 -57.61 40.83 -9.12
CA PHE A 11 -57.41 39.38 -9.04
C PHE A 11 -56.23 38.90 -9.91
N SER A 12 -56.08 39.47 -11.12
CA SER A 12 -54.95 39.15 -11.99
C SER A 12 -53.62 39.59 -11.38
N ASN A 13 -53.57 40.77 -10.76
CA ASN A 13 -52.38 41.27 -10.06
C ASN A 13 -52.05 40.47 -8.79
N PHE A 14 -53.05 39.97 -8.06
CA PHE A 14 -52.84 39.11 -6.88
C PHE A 14 -52.32 37.72 -7.28
N ILE A 15 -52.85 37.13 -8.35
CA ILE A 15 -52.36 35.86 -8.90
C ILE A 15 -50.94 36.04 -9.48
N TRP A 16 -50.63 37.17 -10.13
CA TRP A 16 -49.28 37.45 -10.65
C TRP A 16 -48.25 37.70 -9.52
N ALA A 17 -48.64 38.43 -8.47
CA ALA A 17 -47.79 38.65 -7.29
C ALA A 17 -47.58 37.38 -6.44
N ALA A 18 -48.61 36.52 -6.32
CA ALA A 18 -48.50 35.22 -5.66
C ALA A 18 -47.65 34.23 -6.47
N LYS A 19 -47.79 34.21 -7.80
CA LYS A 19 -46.92 33.44 -8.70
C LYS A 19 -45.47 33.92 -8.68
N GLY A 20 -45.23 35.23 -8.59
CA GLY A 20 -43.89 35.81 -8.49
C GLY A 20 -43.18 35.48 -7.16
N LYS A 21 -43.89 35.53 -6.02
CA LYS A 21 -43.33 35.16 -4.71
C LYS A 21 -43.14 33.65 -4.55
N ALA A 22 -44.04 32.84 -5.10
CA ALA A 22 -43.86 31.40 -5.16
C ALA A 22 -42.67 31.04 -6.06
N ALA A 23 -42.57 31.63 -7.26
CA ALA A 23 -41.43 31.41 -8.16
C ALA A 23 -40.09 31.78 -7.51
N TYR A 24 -40.00 32.90 -6.78
CA TYR A 24 -38.77 33.29 -6.08
C TYR A 24 -38.44 32.35 -4.91
N ALA A 25 -39.44 31.84 -4.19
CA ALA A 25 -39.24 30.84 -3.14
C ALA A 25 -38.84 29.47 -3.71
N TYR A 26 -39.41 29.06 -4.86
CA TYR A 26 -39.03 27.86 -5.60
C TYR A 26 -37.64 27.99 -6.22
N GLU A 27 -37.25 29.15 -6.76
CA GLU A 27 -35.92 29.40 -7.28
C GLU A 27 -34.87 29.44 -6.15
N CYS A 28 -35.14 30.09 -5.02
CA CYS A 28 -34.25 30.05 -3.86
C CYS A 28 -34.13 28.63 -3.27
N ALA A 29 -35.23 27.89 -3.16
CA ALA A 29 -35.21 26.50 -2.70
C ALA A 29 -34.51 25.57 -3.70
N ALA A 30 -34.70 25.78 -5.01
CA ALA A 30 -34.02 25.03 -6.06
C ALA A 30 -32.53 25.35 -6.13
N VAL A 31 -32.12 26.61 -5.95
CA VAL A 31 -30.70 26.99 -5.88
C VAL A 31 -30.06 26.46 -4.59
N MET A 32 -30.75 26.50 -3.45
CA MET A 32 -30.26 25.89 -2.21
C MET A 32 -30.17 24.36 -2.32
N CYS A 33 -31.13 23.71 -2.97
CA CYS A 33 -31.11 22.27 -3.24
C CYS A 33 -30.03 21.91 -4.27
N PHE A 34 -29.84 22.72 -5.32
CA PHE A 34 -28.79 22.51 -6.32
C PHE A 34 -27.40 22.77 -5.74
N CYS A 35 -27.23 23.77 -4.86
CA CYS A 35 -26.01 23.99 -4.11
C CYS A 35 -25.76 22.87 -3.08
N ALA A 36 -26.80 22.36 -2.41
CA ALA A 36 -26.68 21.24 -1.48
C ALA A 36 -26.36 19.93 -2.21
N VAL A 37 -26.97 19.67 -3.38
CA VAL A 37 -26.69 18.52 -4.24
C VAL A 37 -25.32 18.65 -4.88
N LYS A 38 -24.89 19.84 -5.29
CA LYS A 38 -23.54 20.08 -5.83
C LYS A 38 -22.48 19.99 -4.73
N LYS A 39 -22.77 20.45 -3.51
CA LYS A 39 -21.90 20.29 -2.34
C LYS A 39 -21.86 18.84 -1.88
N ALA A 40 -22.98 18.12 -1.88
CA ALA A 40 -23.04 16.68 -1.62
C ALA A 40 -22.31 15.88 -2.71
N LYS A 41 -22.42 16.27 -3.98
CA LYS A 41 -21.70 15.66 -5.10
C LYS A 41 -20.19 15.91 -5.01
N VAL A 42 -19.76 17.14 -4.69
CA VAL A 42 -18.35 17.47 -4.45
C VAL A 42 -17.81 16.80 -3.18
N LEU A 43 -18.63 16.65 -2.13
CA LEU A 43 -18.27 15.90 -0.92
C LEU A 43 -18.18 14.40 -1.20
N MET A 44 -19.08 13.83 -2.00
CA MET A 44 -19.06 12.42 -2.43
C MET A 44 -17.93 12.13 -3.43
N GLU A 45 -17.62 13.06 -4.33
CA GLU A 45 -16.45 12.99 -5.23
C GLU A 45 -15.16 13.09 -4.40
N GLY A 46 -15.08 14.02 -3.43
CA GLY A 46 -13.95 14.14 -2.51
C GLY A 46 -13.82 13.02 -1.47
N GLU A 47 -14.90 12.31 -1.12
CA GLU A 47 -14.86 11.07 -0.32
C GLU A 47 -14.42 9.88 -1.18
N SER A 48 -14.91 9.78 -2.42
CA SER A 48 -14.47 8.77 -3.40
C SER A 48 -12.97 8.90 -3.71
N ASP A 49 -12.48 10.12 -3.95
CA ASP A 49 -11.07 10.36 -4.27
C ASP A 49 -10.16 10.16 -3.05
N ARG A 50 -10.59 10.59 -1.85
CA ARG A 50 -9.86 10.28 -0.60
C ARG A 50 -9.85 8.79 -0.29
N MET A 51 -10.93 8.05 -0.57
CA MET A 51 -10.98 6.60 -0.38
C MET A 51 -10.03 5.88 -1.35
N LYS A 52 -9.94 6.33 -2.61
CA LYS A 52 -8.96 5.83 -3.59
C LYS A 52 -7.52 6.07 -3.13
N GLU A 53 -7.18 7.29 -2.75
CA GLU A 53 -5.84 7.64 -2.25
C GLU A 53 -5.48 6.87 -0.97
N TYR A 54 -6.47 6.63 -0.09
CA TYR A 54 -6.34 5.78 1.10
C TYR A 54 -5.98 4.34 0.73
N HIS A 55 -6.74 3.70 -0.16
CA HIS A 55 -6.49 2.32 -0.58
C HIS A 55 -5.13 2.16 -1.26
N ASP A 56 -4.72 3.14 -2.07
CA ASP A 56 -3.43 3.12 -2.77
C ASP A 56 -2.24 3.17 -1.79
N MET A 57 -2.35 3.87 -0.66
CA MET A 57 -1.25 3.93 0.32
C MET A 57 -1.02 2.58 1.00
N TYR A 58 -2.09 1.94 1.50
CA TYR A 58 -1.95 0.64 2.13
C TYR A 58 -1.46 -0.43 1.14
N ASP A 59 -1.83 -0.33 -0.15
CA ASP A 59 -1.38 -1.25 -1.19
C ASP A 59 0.13 -1.12 -1.38
N ARG A 60 0.59 0.13 -1.58
CA ARG A 60 2.03 0.41 -1.66
C ARG A 60 2.77 -0.07 -0.41
N MET A 61 2.21 0.08 0.79
CA MET A 61 2.86 -0.39 2.01
C MET A 61 2.93 -1.92 2.06
N ALA A 62 1.86 -2.64 1.72
CA ALA A 62 1.83 -4.09 1.69
C ALA A 62 2.79 -4.66 0.63
N LYS A 63 2.81 -4.09 -0.58
CA LYS A 63 3.79 -4.41 -1.63
C LYS A 63 5.23 -4.21 -1.13
N ARG A 64 5.51 -3.11 -0.42
CA ARG A 64 6.84 -2.86 0.16
C ARG A 64 7.20 -3.84 1.28
N CYS A 65 6.24 -4.31 2.07
CA CYS A 65 6.45 -5.38 3.04
C CYS A 65 6.79 -6.71 2.36
N LEU A 66 6.20 -6.98 1.19
CA LEU A 66 6.53 -8.13 0.35
C LEU A 66 7.89 -7.99 -0.36
N MET A 67 8.51 -6.82 -0.37
CA MET A 67 9.84 -6.55 -0.96
C MET A 67 10.98 -6.58 0.08
N LEU A 68 10.74 -7.20 1.24
CA LEU A 68 11.79 -7.53 2.20
C LEU A 68 12.68 -8.67 1.66
N SER A 69 13.70 -9.05 2.42
CA SER A 69 14.60 -10.14 2.02
C SER A 69 13.85 -11.46 1.81
N ASN A 70 14.38 -12.31 0.90
CA ASN A 70 13.84 -13.65 0.66
C ASN A 70 13.66 -14.45 1.96
N ARG A 71 14.62 -14.32 2.88
CA ARG A 71 14.55 -14.96 4.21
C ARG A 71 13.29 -14.55 4.98
N ALA A 72 12.99 -13.25 5.04
CA ALA A 72 11.80 -12.74 5.73
C ALA A 72 10.51 -13.28 5.10
N ILE A 73 10.47 -13.34 3.77
CA ILE A 73 9.31 -13.80 3.00
C ILE A 73 9.12 -15.30 3.14
N ILE A 74 10.19 -16.08 3.11
CA ILE A 74 10.14 -17.54 3.33
C ILE A 74 9.71 -17.84 4.77
N GLN A 75 10.22 -17.12 5.77
CA GLN A 75 9.77 -17.27 7.17
C GLN A 75 8.26 -17.03 7.29
N PHE A 76 7.77 -15.97 6.65
CA PHE A 76 6.35 -15.64 6.61
C PHE A 76 5.53 -16.74 5.91
N ILE A 77 5.92 -17.19 4.72
CA ILE A 77 5.25 -18.29 4.01
C ILE A 77 5.24 -19.58 4.83
N ASN A 78 6.39 -19.96 5.42
CA ASN A 78 6.50 -21.13 6.29
C ASN A 78 5.53 -21.04 7.47
N GLY A 79 5.39 -19.87 8.08
CA GLY A 79 4.50 -19.67 9.23
C GLY A 79 3.02 -19.67 8.88
N ILE A 80 2.62 -19.03 7.78
CA ILE A 80 1.19 -18.90 7.43
C ILE A 80 0.61 -20.12 6.73
N TYR A 81 1.44 -20.85 5.95
CA TYR A 81 1.05 -22.08 5.25
C TYR A 81 1.46 -23.36 6.00
N GLU A 82 2.14 -23.24 7.15
CA GLU A 82 2.61 -24.37 7.96
C GLU A 82 3.53 -25.32 7.17
N VAL A 83 4.43 -24.73 6.37
CA VAL A 83 5.45 -25.41 5.55
C VAL A 83 6.85 -25.09 6.05
N ASN A 84 7.88 -25.74 5.50
CA ASN A 84 9.27 -25.59 5.96
C ASN A 84 10.26 -25.53 4.80
N HIS A 85 10.18 -24.47 4.00
CA HIS A 85 11.15 -24.20 2.93
C HIS A 85 12.50 -23.75 3.50
N PRO A 86 13.63 -24.14 2.87
CA PRO A 86 14.94 -23.60 3.19
C PRO A 86 14.98 -22.07 3.04
N LEU A 87 15.57 -21.38 4.01
CA LEU A 87 15.57 -19.91 4.06
C LEU A 87 16.45 -19.23 3.01
N ASP A 88 17.29 -20.00 2.32
CA ASP A 88 18.14 -19.61 1.20
C ASP A 88 17.51 -19.93 -0.17
N SER A 89 16.26 -20.43 -0.18
CA SER A 89 15.53 -20.70 -1.42
C SER A 89 15.33 -19.44 -2.27
N GLU A 90 15.26 -19.64 -3.59
CA GLU A 90 14.83 -18.59 -4.50
C GLU A 90 13.35 -18.26 -4.27
N VAL A 91 13.03 -16.97 -4.29
CA VAL A 91 11.67 -16.45 -4.19
C VAL A 91 11.32 -15.75 -5.50
N THR A 92 10.28 -16.22 -6.18
CA THR A 92 9.77 -15.62 -7.42
C THR A 92 8.38 -15.04 -7.18
N TYR A 93 8.20 -13.77 -7.52
CA TYR A 93 6.91 -13.09 -7.46
C TYR A 93 6.22 -13.15 -8.83
N ASN A 94 5.05 -13.76 -8.88
CA ASN A 94 4.22 -13.81 -10.08
C ASN A 94 3.11 -12.76 -9.92
N TRP A 95 3.48 -11.48 -10.08
CA TRP A 95 2.54 -10.37 -10.00
C TRP A 95 1.40 -10.55 -11.00
N THR A 96 0.16 -10.39 -10.53
CA THR A 96 -1.06 -10.64 -11.30
C THR A 96 -1.53 -9.42 -12.10
N GLU A 97 -0.74 -8.34 -12.16
CA GLU A 97 -1.05 -7.16 -12.97
C GLU A 97 -1.08 -7.54 -14.46
N HIS A 98 -2.28 -7.84 -14.96
CA HIS A 98 -2.65 -7.67 -16.34
C HIS A 98 -3.47 -6.38 -16.44
N GLU A 99 -3.27 -5.67 -17.54
CA GLU A 99 -3.96 -4.43 -17.88
C GLU A 99 -5.48 -4.65 -17.83
N ASP A 100 -6.11 -4.27 -16.72
CA ASP A 100 -7.54 -4.03 -16.68
C ASP A 100 -7.81 -2.63 -16.12
N ASP A 101 -8.70 -1.95 -16.81
CA ASP A 101 -8.89 -0.49 -16.87
C ASP A 101 -9.68 0.06 -15.66
N ASP A 102 -9.95 -0.76 -14.66
CA ASP A 102 -10.60 -0.35 -13.43
C ASP A 102 -9.60 -0.26 -12.27
N LEU A 103 -9.22 0.99 -11.97
CA LEU A 103 -8.48 1.47 -10.81
C LEU A 103 -9.24 1.26 -9.47
N ARG A 104 -9.78 0.05 -9.24
CA ARG A 104 -10.23 -0.43 -7.91
C ARG A 104 -9.20 -1.40 -7.32
N LYS A 105 -7.94 -1.21 -7.74
CA LYS A 105 -6.82 -2.14 -7.68
C LYS A 105 -6.42 -2.47 -6.25
N THR A 106 -6.10 -3.74 -6.11
CA THR A 106 -5.98 -4.55 -4.92
C THR A 106 -4.75 -4.26 -4.09
N LEU A 107 -4.76 -4.73 -2.84
CA LEU A 107 -3.85 -4.33 -1.78
C LEU A 107 -2.60 -5.19 -1.62
N ALA A 108 -2.52 -6.32 -2.29
CA ALA A 108 -1.33 -6.88 -2.95
C ALA A 108 -1.62 -8.37 -3.18
N ASP A 109 -2.28 -8.65 -4.29
CA ASP A 109 -2.57 -10.01 -4.72
C ASP A 109 -1.27 -10.52 -5.33
N THR A 110 -0.65 -11.50 -4.69
CA THR A 110 0.61 -12.00 -5.17
C THR A 110 0.66 -13.50 -5.08
N ILE A 111 1.19 -14.12 -6.14
CA ILE A 111 1.49 -15.54 -6.13
C ILE A 111 3.00 -15.68 -5.99
N ILE A 112 3.43 -16.15 -4.83
CA ILE A 112 4.84 -16.34 -4.48
C ILE A 112 5.20 -17.78 -4.76
N THR A 113 6.27 -18.00 -5.53
CA THR A 113 6.82 -19.34 -5.77
C THR A 113 8.16 -19.49 -5.06
N ILE A 114 8.27 -20.52 -4.22
CA ILE A 114 9.49 -20.85 -3.49
C ILE A 114 10.19 -22.02 -4.17
N GLY A 115 11.50 -21.86 -4.41
CA GLY A 115 12.35 -22.89 -5.03
C GLY A 115 11.94 -23.28 -6.45
N GLY A 116 11.15 -22.44 -7.14
CA GLY A 116 10.64 -22.71 -8.48
C GLY A 116 9.57 -23.80 -8.58
N VAL A 117 9.08 -24.32 -7.46
CA VAL A 117 8.16 -25.49 -7.42
C VAL A 117 6.87 -25.18 -6.67
N SER A 118 6.95 -24.65 -5.45
CA SER A 118 5.77 -24.49 -4.59
C SER A 118 5.21 -23.08 -4.71
N SER A 119 3.97 -22.95 -5.21
CA SER A 119 3.29 -21.66 -5.40
C SER A 119 2.22 -21.41 -4.34
N TYR A 120 2.23 -20.22 -3.77
CA TYR A 120 1.36 -19.75 -2.70
C TYR A 120 0.64 -18.48 -3.14
N HIS A 121 -0.68 -18.43 -2.98
CA HIS A 121 -1.50 -17.29 -3.37
C HIS A 121 -1.94 -16.50 -2.14
N LEU A 122 -1.39 -15.31 -2.01
CA LEU A 122 -1.64 -14.40 -0.90
C LEU A 122 -2.49 -13.22 -1.36
N GLU A 123 -3.55 -12.94 -0.61
CA GLU A 123 -4.44 -11.80 -0.85
C GLU A 123 -4.57 -10.97 0.44
N PHE A 124 -4.33 -9.66 0.37
CA PHE A 124 -4.60 -8.73 1.47
C PHE A 124 -5.90 -7.97 1.25
N GLN A 125 -6.67 -7.82 2.32
CA GLN A 125 -7.95 -7.12 2.29
C GLN A 125 -8.04 -6.09 3.42
N MET A 126 -8.27 -4.82 3.06
CA MET A 126 -8.44 -3.70 4.02
C MET A 126 -9.89 -3.40 4.37
N SER A 127 -10.83 -3.93 3.60
CA SER A 127 -12.28 -3.77 3.81
C SER A 127 -13.02 -4.94 3.19
N GLU A 128 -14.21 -5.24 3.71
CA GLU A 128 -15.00 -6.33 3.17
C GLU A 128 -15.42 -6.06 1.71
N ASP A 129 -15.13 -7.04 0.86
CA ASP A 129 -15.41 -7.07 -0.57
C ASP A 129 -15.99 -8.45 -0.91
N GLY A 130 -17.19 -8.46 -1.50
CA GLY A 130 -17.89 -9.68 -1.90
C GLY A 130 -17.26 -10.37 -3.12
N SER A 131 -16.40 -9.68 -3.87
CA SER A 131 -15.73 -10.24 -5.06
C SER A 131 -14.44 -10.99 -4.74
N ILE A 132 -13.95 -10.93 -3.50
CA ILE A 132 -12.62 -11.42 -3.08
C ILE A 132 -12.36 -12.88 -3.49
N THR A 133 -13.33 -13.78 -3.30
CA THR A 133 -13.15 -15.20 -3.62
C THR A 133 -13.13 -15.46 -5.14
N PHE A 134 -13.77 -14.61 -5.93
CA PHE A 134 -13.71 -14.70 -7.39
C PHE A 134 -12.34 -14.29 -7.91
N ARG A 135 -11.77 -13.20 -7.38
CA ARG A 135 -10.39 -12.78 -7.71
C ARG A 135 -9.37 -13.85 -7.36
N ILE A 136 -9.47 -14.41 -6.16
CA ILE A 136 -8.56 -15.47 -5.71
C ILE A 136 -8.63 -16.70 -6.63
N LEU A 137 -9.83 -17.08 -7.07
CA LEU A 137 -10.01 -18.17 -8.02
C LEU A 137 -9.42 -17.83 -9.39
N GLU A 138 -9.72 -16.65 -9.93
CA GLU A 138 -9.30 -16.20 -11.25
C GLU A 138 -7.78 -16.13 -11.37
N TYR A 139 -7.11 -15.48 -10.41
CA TYR A 139 -5.65 -15.39 -10.43
C TYR A 139 -4.99 -16.74 -10.20
N GLY A 140 -5.54 -17.58 -9.31
CA GLY A 140 -5.08 -18.96 -9.12
C GLY A 140 -5.18 -19.78 -10.40
N PHE A 141 -6.28 -19.66 -11.15
CA PHE A 141 -6.47 -20.34 -12.43
C PHE A 141 -5.50 -19.84 -13.50
N ASN A 142 -5.36 -18.52 -13.65
CA ASN A 142 -4.44 -17.92 -14.61
C ASN A 142 -2.98 -18.33 -14.34
N HIS A 143 -2.59 -18.44 -13.07
CA HIS A 143 -1.28 -18.97 -12.70
C HIS A 143 -1.14 -20.46 -13.01
N ALA A 144 -2.13 -21.28 -12.67
CA ALA A 144 -2.13 -22.71 -12.95
C ALA A 144 -1.97 -23.01 -14.45
N ILE A 145 -2.66 -22.25 -15.30
CA ILE A 145 -2.53 -22.34 -16.77
C ILE A 145 -1.11 -21.95 -17.22
N LYS A 146 -0.57 -20.84 -16.72
CA LYS A 146 0.78 -20.35 -17.10
C LYS A 146 1.90 -21.30 -16.67
N LYS A 147 1.73 -22.02 -15.56
CA LYS A 147 2.71 -22.95 -14.99
C LYS A 147 2.44 -24.42 -15.32
N GLN A 148 1.44 -24.69 -16.17
CA GLN A 148 1.07 -26.05 -16.56
C GLN A 148 2.28 -26.78 -17.17
N LYS A 149 2.63 -27.94 -16.58
CA LYS A 149 3.68 -28.83 -17.08
C LYS A 149 3.12 -30.08 -17.75
N ASP A 150 1.99 -30.57 -17.26
CA ASP A 150 1.24 -31.71 -17.81
C ASP A 150 -0.03 -31.17 -18.47
N GLU A 151 -0.24 -31.51 -19.74
CA GLU A 151 -1.39 -31.07 -20.55
C GLU A 151 -2.74 -31.42 -19.92
N ALA A 152 -2.79 -32.44 -19.05
CA ALA A 152 -4.02 -32.92 -18.41
C ALA A 152 -4.21 -32.46 -16.95
N VAL A 153 -3.26 -31.74 -16.36
CA VAL A 153 -3.31 -31.35 -14.94
C VAL A 153 -3.15 -29.85 -14.75
N LEU A 154 -4.04 -29.25 -13.96
CA LEU A 154 -3.93 -27.87 -13.49
C LEU A 154 -3.69 -27.86 -11.98
N GLU A 155 -2.53 -27.35 -11.58
CA GLU A 155 -2.14 -27.19 -10.17
C GLU A 155 -2.38 -25.75 -9.73
N PHE A 156 -3.37 -25.57 -8.86
CA PHE A 156 -3.65 -24.26 -8.27
C PHE A 156 -2.68 -23.97 -7.12
N PRO A 157 -2.24 -22.71 -6.96
CA PRO A 157 -1.52 -22.30 -5.76
C PRO A 157 -2.45 -22.34 -4.54
N GLU A 158 -1.89 -22.62 -3.36
CA GLU A 158 -2.67 -22.62 -2.11
C GLU A 158 -3.07 -21.18 -1.71
N PRO A 159 -4.37 -20.85 -1.59
CA PRO A 159 -4.81 -19.50 -1.30
C PRO A 159 -4.87 -19.21 0.21
N ILE A 160 -4.51 -18.00 0.62
CA ILE A 160 -4.81 -17.44 1.96
C ILE A 160 -5.27 -15.98 1.80
N LEU A 161 -6.36 -15.64 2.48
CA LEU A 161 -6.85 -14.27 2.62
C LEU A 161 -6.42 -13.70 3.98
N ILE A 162 -5.71 -12.57 3.98
CA ILE A 162 -5.34 -11.85 5.20
C ILE A 162 -6.16 -10.55 5.30
N CYS A 163 -7.03 -10.48 6.31
CA CYS A 163 -7.81 -9.29 6.60
C CYS A 163 -7.04 -8.34 7.52
N LEU A 164 -6.71 -7.16 7.01
CA LEU A 164 -6.01 -6.07 7.70
C LEU A 164 -7.01 -5.03 8.28
N TYR A 165 -8.20 -5.48 8.67
CA TYR A 165 -9.23 -4.68 9.32
C TYR A 165 -9.90 -5.50 10.43
N GLU A 166 -10.71 -4.84 11.26
CA GLU A 166 -11.52 -5.55 12.25
C GLU A 166 -12.59 -6.43 11.58
N ALA A 167 -12.23 -7.68 11.33
CA ALA A 167 -13.02 -8.66 10.62
C ALA A 167 -13.80 -9.59 11.58
N LYS A 168 -14.43 -9.04 12.64
CA LYS A 168 -15.09 -9.83 13.70
C LYS A 168 -16.11 -10.82 13.12
N ALA A 169 -16.94 -10.37 12.18
CA ALA A 169 -18.00 -11.17 11.55
C ALA A 169 -17.52 -12.08 10.40
N VAL A 170 -16.29 -11.94 9.93
CA VAL A 170 -15.77 -12.75 8.81
C VAL A 170 -15.51 -14.18 9.29
N PRO A 171 -15.89 -15.23 8.55
CA PRO A 171 -15.59 -16.61 8.94
C PRO A 171 -14.09 -16.92 8.83
N ALA A 172 -13.62 -17.99 9.48
CA ALA A 172 -12.23 -18.47 9.38
C ALA A 172 -11.89 -19.05 8.01
N GLU A 173 -12.90 -19.36 7.20
CA GLU A 173 -12.78 -19.84 5.83
C GLU A 173 -13.92 -19.21 5.00
N LYS A 174 -13.61 -18.70 3.80
CA LYS A 174 -14.61 -18.34 2.79
C LYS A 174 -14.76 -19.50 1.80
N THR A 175 -15.99 -19.83 1.43
CA THR A 175 -16.27 -20.88 0.45
C THR A 175 -16.94 -20.29 -0.78
N LEU A 176 -16.34 -20.52 -1.94
CA LEU A 176 -16.96 -20.27 -3.25
C LEU A 176 -17.47 -21.60 -3.81
N GLU A 177 -18.77 -21.67 -4.03
CA GLU A 177 -19.41 -22.84 -4.63
C GLU A 177 -19.37 -22.75 -6.16
N ILE A 178 -18.71 -23.71 -6.79
CA ILE A 178 -18.55 -23.80 -8.25
C ILE A 178 -19.35 -25.01 -8.74
N ARG A 179 -20.36 -24.75 -9.59
CA ARG A 179 -21.23 -25.79 -10.15
C ARG A 179 -20.83 -26.12 -11.59
N PHE A 180 -20.34 -27.33 -11.84
CA PHE A 180 -19.97 -27.83 -13.16
C PHE A 180 -21.14 -28.58 -13.84
N GLY A 181 -22.36 -28.04 -13.72
CA GLY A 181 -23.58 -28.66 -14.26
C GLY A 181 -23.75 -30.11 -13.78
N LYS A 182 -23.79 -31.07 -14.72
CA LYS A 182 -23.93 -32.51 -14.41
C LYS A 182 -22.67 -33.13 -13.77
N GLN A 183 -21.52 -32.46 -13.83
CA GLN A 183 -20.26 -32.98 -13.30
C GLN A 183 -20.16 -32.79 -11.77
N GLY A 184 -21.08 -32.03 -11.18
CA GLY A 184 -21.20 -31.86 -9.74
C GLY A 184 -20.84 -30.46 -9.26
N VAL A 185 -20.57 -30.37 -7.96
CA VAL A 185 -20.30 -29.12 -7.25
C VAL A 185 -18.96 -29.25 -6.54
N TYR A 186 -18.12 -28.23 -6.71
CA TYR A 186 -16.86 -28.09 -6.00
C TYR A 186 -16.91 -26.87 -5.08
N HIS A 187 -16.41 -27.03 -3.86
CA HIS A 187 -16.37 -25.96 -2.87
C HIS A 187 -14.92 -25.46 -2.77
N TYR A 188 -14.62 -24.35 -3.45
CA TYR A 188 -13.31 -23.72 -3.39
C TYR A 188 -13.19 -22.94 -2.08
N LYS A 189 -12.30 -23.42 -1.20
CA LYS A 189 -12.14 -22.95 0.17
C LYS A 189 -10.93 -22.04 0.28
N VAL A 190 -11.11 -20.90 0.92
CA VAL A 190 -10.07 -19.89 1.15
C VAL A 190 -9.95 -19.65 2.65
N PRO A 191 -8.89 -20.15 3.31
CA PRO A 191 -8.56 -19.80 4.69
C PRO A 191 -8.44 -18.29 4.88
N VAL A 192 -8.92 -17.81 6.03
CA VAL A 192 -8.94 -16.38 6.38
C VAL A 192 -8.17 -16.15 7.67
N ILE A 193 -7.20 -15.24 7.61
CA ILE A 193 -6.44 -14.76 8.77
C ILE A 193 -6.93 -13.37 9.13
N LYS A 194 -7.49 -13.23 10.33
CA LYS A 194 -7.92 -11.95 10.91
C LYS A 194 -6.74 -11.29 11.61
N TYR A 195 -5.88 -10.63 10.85
CA TYR A 195 -4.57 -10.18 11.33
C TYR A 195 -4.63 -9.34 12.62
N LEU A 196 -5.54 -8.35 12.68
CA LEU A 196 -5.65 -7.46 13.85
C LEU A 196 -6.24 -8.13 15.09
N ALA A 197 -6.84 -9.32 14.94
CA ALA A 197 -7.39 -10.10 16.04
C ALA A 197 -6.38 -11.08 16.66
N LEU A 198 -5.20 -11.25 16.05
CA LEU A 198 -4.17 -12.16 16.55
C LEU A 198 -3.49 -11.60 17.81
N SER A 199 -3.22 -12.49 18.77
CA SER A 199 -2.37 -12.20 19.93
C SER A 199 -0.89 -12.07 19.51
N GLN A 200 -0.06 -11.55 20.41
CA GLN A 200 1.39 -11.46 20.15
C GLN A 200 2.02 -12.86 19.98
N GLU A 201 1.55 -13.85 20.74
CA GLU A 201 1.97 -15.24 20.60
C GLU A 201 1.58 -15.83 19.25
N GLU A 202 0.35 -15.58 18.78
CA GLU A 202 -0.11 -16.08 17.47
C GLU A 202 0.65 -15.41 16.31
N LEU A 203 0.94 -14.10 16.42
CA LEU A 203 1.75 -13.38 15.44
C LEU A 203 3.16 -13.97 15.34
N HIS A 204 3.76 -14.30 16.48
CA HIS A 204 5.07 -14.95 16.54
C HIS A 204 5.03 -16.35 15.96
N GLN A 205 4.09 -17.19 16.39
CA GLN A 205 3.96 -18.58 15.91
C GLN A 205 3.73 -18.67 14.40
N LYS A 206 2.97 -17.73 13.84
CA LYS A 206 2.69 -17.68 12.40
C LYS A 206 3.72 -16.89 11.60
N ASN A 207 4.83 -16.46 12.21
CA ASN A 207 5.88 -15.65 11.58
C ASN A 207 5.34 -14.47 10.77
N MET A 208 4.35 -13.74 11.31
CA MET A 208 3.68 -12.62 10.64
C MET A 208 4.54 -11.33 10.56
N ILE A 209 5.86 -11.50 10.49
CA ILE A 209 6.87 -10.48 10.76
C ILE A 209 6.78 -9.34 9.74
N ILE A 210 6.49 -9.65 8.48
CA ILE A 210 6.41 -8.65 7.41
C ILE A 210 5.22 -7.70 7.59
N LEU A 211 4.21 -8.08 8.35
CA LEU A 211 2.98 -7.30 8.55
C LEU A 211 2.99 -6.49 9.85
N ILE A 212 4.05 -6.55 10.65
CA ILE A 212 4.15 -5.81 11.92
C ILE A 212 3.74 -4.33 11.79
N PRO A 213 4.11 -3.57 10.73
CA PRO A 213 3.68 -2.17 10.59
C PRO A 213 2.15 -1.99 10.64
N PHE A 214 1.39 -2.94 10.11
CA PHE A 214 -0.08 -2.89 10.08
C PHE A 214 -0.74 -3.07 11.46
N GLN A 215 0.03 -3.39 12.52
CA GLN A 215 -0.49 -3.36 13.89
C GLN A 215 -1.01 -1.98 14.29
N LEU A 216 -0.51 -0.90 13.66
CA LEU A 216 -1.03 0.47 13.82
C LEU A 216 -2.54 0.57 13.58
N LEU A 217 -3.13 -0.33 12.78
CA LEU A 217 -4.56 -0.31 12.50
C LEU A 217 -5.44 -0.74 13.68
N LYS A 218 -4.86 -1.34 14.74
CA LYS A 218 -5.61 -1.81 15.92
C LYS A 218 -6.39 -0.68 16.61
N LEU A 219 -5.75 0.48 16.81
CA LEU A 219 -6.32 1.60 17.55
C LEU A 219 -6.98 2.65 16.63
N ARG A 220 -6.88 2.46 15.31
CA ARG A 220 -7.37 3.42 14.32
C ARG A 220 -8.84 3.77 14.55
N LYS A 221 -9.72 2.77 14.69
CA LYS A 221 -11.16 3.00 14.87
C LYS A 221 -11.51 3.64 16.20
N GLU A 222 -10.79 3.28 17.26
CA GLU A 222 -11.02 3.84 18.60
C GLU A 222 -10.69 5.33 18.61
N ILE A 223 -9.54 5.70 18.04
CA ILE A 223 -9.12 7.11 17.88
C ILE A 223 -10.01 7.87 16.89
N GLU A 224 -10.44 7.24 15.78
CA GLU A 224 -11.41 7.83 14.84
C GLU A 224 -12.76 8.13 15.51
N LYS A 225 -13.17 7.32 16.48
CA LYS A 225 -14.44 7.49 17.20
C LYS A 225 -14.34 8.57 18.27
N GLU A 226 -13.31 8.52 19.11
CA GLU A 226 -13.10 9.46 20.21
C GLU A 226 -11.62 9.46 20.62
N ILE A 227 -11.05 10.66 20.70
CA ILE A 227 -9.68 10.86 21.16
C ILE A 227 -9.69 11.01 22.68
N THR A 228 -9.04 10.08 23.36
CA THR A 228 -8.90 10.06 24.82
C THR A 228 -7.43 9.90 25.20
N GLU A 229 -7.06 10.39 26.39
CA GLU A 229 -5.71 10.20 26.94
C GLU A 229 -5.34 8.70 27.03
N GLU A 230 -6.32 7.84 27.30
CA GLU A 230 -6.14 6.39 27.35
C GLU A 230 -5.76 5.81 25.98
N ASN A 231 -6.49 6.17 24.92
CA ASN A 231 -6.21 5.68 23.57
C ASN A 231 -4.88 6.23 23.02
N LEU A 232 -4.53 7.48 23.37
CA LEU A 232 -3.25 8.08 23.00
C LEU A 232 -2.07 7.41 23.72
N LYS A 233 -2.21 7.09 25.01
CA LYS A 233 -1.23 6.27 25.75
C LYS A 233 -1.11 4.87 25.16
N ALA A 234 -2.23 4.24 24.82
CA ALA A 234 -2.24 2.94 24.15
C ALA A 234 -1.52 2.99 22.79
N LEU A 235 -1.73 4.05 22.00
CA LEU A 235 -1.03 4.25 20.72
C LEU A 235 0.48 4.42 20.92
N LYS A 236 0.87 5.27 21.87
CA LYS A 236 2.28 5.47 22.21
C LYS A 236 2.92 4.14 22.61
N TYR A 237 2.27 3.36 23.47
CA TYR A 237 2.76 2.06 23.92
C TYR A 237 2.84 1.03 22.78
N LEU A 238 1.80 0.92 21.95
CA LEU A 238 1.74 0.03 20.79
C LEU A 238 2.94 0.26 19.85
N VAL A 239 3.28 1.53 19.57
CA VAL A 239 4.41 1.82 18.69
C VAL A 239 5.74 1.59 19.39
N THR A 240 5.95 2.25 20.54
CA THR A 240 7.26 2.28 21.22
C THR A 240 7.67 0.94 21.81
N HIS A 241 6.69 0.09 22.17
CA HIS A 241 6.95 -1.22 22.78
C HIS A 241 6.56 -2.34 21.82
N ASP A 242 5.28 -2.53 21.52
CA ASP A 242 4.84 -3.75 20.81
C ASP A 242 5.45 -3.85 19.41
N ILE A 243 5.36 -2.80 18.59
CA ILE A 243 5.86 -2.81 17.21
C ILE A 243 7.38 -2.82 17.18
N ILE A 244 8.04 -1.88 17.88
CA ILE A 244 9.49 -1.73 17.81
C ILE A 244 10.22 -2.92 18.45
N ASN A 245 9.75 -3.41 19.61
CA ASN A 245 10.37 -4.58 20.23
C ASN A 245 10.12 -5.83 19.40
N SER A 246 8.94 -6.01 18.79
CA SER A 246 8.69 -7.14 17.90
C SER A 246 9.65 -7.14 16.70
N ILE A 247 9.90 -5.97 16.10
CA ILE A 247 10.91 -5.86 15.02
C ILE A 247 12.31 -6.22 15.56
N ALA A 248 12.72 -5.64 16.70
CA ALA A 248 14.05 -5.88 17.28
C ALA A 248 14.27 -7.35 17.63
N MET A 249 13.31 -7.99 18.29
CA MET A 249 13.37 -9.42 18.65
C MET A 249 13.49 -10.31 17.41
N ASN A 250 12.81 -9.97 16.31
CA ASN A 250 12.92 -10.73 15.07
C ASN A 250 14.26 -10.50 14.35
N VAL A 251 14.92 -9.35 14.53
CA VAL A 251 16.30 -9.13 14.08
C VAL A 251 17.27 -9.95 14.92
N GLU A 252 17.11 -9.94 16.26
CA GLU A 252 17.99 -10.67 17.19
C GLU A 252 17.87 -12.19 17.05
N ALA A 253 16.66 -12.72 16.88
CA ALA A 253 16.40 -14.11 16.54
C ALA A 253 16.90 -14.47 15.12
N GLY A 254 17.35 -13.46 14.37
CA GLY A 254 17.79 -13.56 13.00
C GLY A 254 16.65 -13.72 12.02
N ASN A 255 15.38 -13.93 12.42
CA ASN A 255 14.23 -14.17 11.52
C ASN A 255 14.17 -13.19 10.33
N ILE A 256 14.55 -11.94 10.56
CA ILE A 256 14.75 -10.93 9.52
C ILE A 256 16.15 -10.33 9.61
N THR A 257 16.63 -9.73 8.52
CA THR A 257 17.93 -9.04 8.55
C THR A 257 17.83 -7.69 9.27
N PRO A 258 18.95 -7.11 9.76
CA PRO A 258 18.94 -5.74 10.27
C PRO A 258 18.43 -4.71 9.25
N THR A 259 18.68 -4.94 7.96
CA THR A 259 18.14 -4.10 6.87
C THR A 259 16.62 -4.23 6.75
N ASP A 260 16.06 -5.44 6.89
CA ASP A 260 14.61 -5.62 6.91
C ASP A 260 13.97 -4.96 8.13
N GLY A 261 14.57 -5.11 9.31
CA GLY A 261 14.08 -4.44 10.52
C GLY A 261 14.03 -2.92 10.37
N ARG A 262 15.08 -2.34 9.77
CA ARG A 262 15.13 -0.91 9.42
C ARG A 262 14.04 -0.51 8.42
N LYS A 263 13.83 -1.30 7.35
CA LYS A 263 12.74 -1.07 6.39
C LYS A 263 11.37 -1.11 7.06
N LEU A 264 11.12 -2.10 7.94
CA LEU A 264 9.88 -2.22 8.69
C LEU A 264 9.64 -1.00 9.59
N LYS A 265 10.66 -0.51 10.30
CA LYS A 265 10.54 0.75 11.08
C LYS A 265 10.16 1.95 10.20
N SER A 266 10.79 2.09 9.03
CA SER A 266 10.47 3.16 8.07
C SER A 266 9.04 3.04 7.52
N LEU A 267 8.56 1.83 7.24
CA LEU A 267 7.18 1.59 6.82
C LEU A 267 6.18 1.88 7.94
N THR A 268 6.52 1.51 9.18
CA THR A 268 5.74 1.87 10.38
C THR A 268 5.60 3.39 10.51
N LEU A 269 6.69 4.15 10.36
CA LEU A 269 6.66 5.61 10.47
C LEU A 269 5.77 6.23 9.38
N GLN A 270 5.94 5.80 8.13
CA GLN A 270 5.11 6.28 7.00
C GLN A 270 3.63 5.98 7.19
N LEU A 271 3.32 4.77 7.69
CA LEU A 271 1.95 4.36 7.95
C LEU A 271 1.36 5.12 9.15
N TYR A 272 2.17 5.38 10.18
CA TYR A 272 1.78 6.18 11.34
C TYR A 272 1.36 7.58 10.91
N HIS A 273 2.20 8.28 10.15
CA HIS A 273 1.90 9.62 9.63
C HIS A 273 0.62 9.63 8.80
N HIS A 274 0.47 8.65 7.90
CA HIS A 274 -0.73 8.53 7.07
C HIS A 274 -2.01 8.34 7.90
N ILE A 275 -1.95 7.61 9.02
CA ILE A 275 -3.13 7.32 9.84
C ILE A 275 -3.42 8.46 10.83
N TYR A 276 -2.38 9.02 11.46
CA TYR A 276 -2.52 9.78 12.71
C TYR A 276 -2.18 11.28 12.63
N ASP A 277 -1.46 11.77 11.62
CA ASP A 277 -1.08 13.20 11.53
C ASP A 277 -2.28 14.15 11.43
N LYS A 278 -3.45 13.63 11.05
CA LYS A 278 -4.69 14.39 10.99
C LYS A 278 -5.27 14.76 12.37
N TYR A 279 -4.74 14.20 13.46
CA TYR A 279 -5.19 14.46 14.83
C TYR A 279 -4.18 15.35 15.55
N GLN A 280 -4.55 16.61 15.81
CA GLN A 280 -3.65 17.57 16.46
C GLN A 280 -3.28 17.12 17.88
N GLU A 281 -4.20 16.47 18.58
CA GLU A 281 -4.03 15.95 19.93
C GLU A 281 -2.91 14.91 20.03
N VAL A 282 -2.63 14.18 18.95
CA VAL A 282 -1.51 13.22 18.89
C VAL A 282 -0.16 13.95 18.96
N ALA A 283 -0.07 15.13 18.34
CA ALA A 283 1.11 15.99 18.42
C ALA A 283 1.17 16.72 19.78
N ASP A 284 0.04 17.29 20.23
CA ASP A 284 -0.02 18.08 21.48
C ASP A 284 0.33 17.25 22.72
N GLU A 285 -0.02 15.96 22.74
CA GLU A 285 0.29 15.03 23.84
C GLU A 285 1.69 14.38 23.72
N GLY A 286 2.51 14.82 22.76
CA GLY A 286 3.88 14.32 22.57
C GLY A 286 3.94 12.84 22.16
N VAL A 287 2.88 12.31 21.52
CA VAL A 287 2.87 10.95 20.97
C VAL A 287 3.70 10.92 19.69
N SER A 288 3.51 11.90 18.78
CA SER A 288 4.29 11.99 17.55
C SER A 288 5.80 12.07 17.82
N GLU A 289 6.23 12.93 18.74
CA GLU A 289 7.65 13.08 19.12
C GLU A 289 8.22 11.74 19.63
N ALA A 290 7.52 11.05 20.52
CA ALA A 290 7.99 9.77 21.05
C ALA A 290 8.04 8.65 19.98
N VAL A 291 7.10 8.66 19.04
CA VAL A 291 7.09 7.73 17.90
C VAL A 291 8.25 8.01 16.95
N GLU A 292 8.43 9.29 16.62
CA GLU A 292 9.54 9.78 15.81
C GLU A 292 10.87 9.42 16.47
N GLU A 293 11.13 9.79 17.72
CA GLU A 293 12.37 9.42 18.42
C GLU A 293 12.64 7.91 18.39
N ALA A 294 11.62 7.08 18.64
CA ALA A 294 11.78 5.63 18.69
C ALA A 294 12.04 4.99 17.30
N LEU A 295 11.56 5.62 16.21
CA LEU A 295 11.71 5.11 14.84
C LEU A 295 12.87 5.78 14.07
N ILE A 296 13.11 7.07 14.31
CA ILE A 296 14.08 7.94 13.60
C ILE A 296 15.53 7.62 13.97
N LEU A 297 15.82 7.26 15.23
CA LEU A 297 17.18 6.96 15.67
C LEU A 297 17.89 5.89 14.81
N ASP A 298 17.13 4.98 14.18
CA ASP A 298 17.67 4.00 13.23
C ASP A 298 17.53 4.41 11.75
N ILE A 299 16.65 5.34 11.40
CA ILE A 299 16.38 5.80 10.03
C ILE A 299 17.40 6.86 9.58
N ASP A 300 17.77 7.79 10.45
CA ASP A 300 18.75 8.86 10.14
C ASP A 300 20.12 8.28 9.77
N VAL A 301 20.51 7.18 10.41
CA VAL A 301 21.75 6.45 10.09
C VAL A 301 21.73 5.97 8.63
N ILE A 302 20.58 5.52 8.14
CA ILE A 302 20.41 5.01 6.76
C ILE A 302 20.30 6.13 5.77
N GLU A 303 19.55 7.20 6.05
CA GLU A 303 19.51 8.35 5.15
C GLU A 303 20.91 8.91 4.96
N MET A 304 21.71 8.97 6.03
CA MET A 304 23.12 9.31 5.95
C MET A 304 23.95 8.28 5.17
N GLU A 305 23.75 6.98 5.37
CA GLU A 305 24.46 5.91 4.64
C GLU A 305 24.11 5.87 3.15
N HIS A 306 22.83 5.89 2.77
CA HIS A 306 22.38 5.95 1.39
C HIS A 306 22.81 7.25 0.71
N LYS A 307 22.75 8.39 1.39
CA LYS A 307 23.24 9.66 0.83
C LYS A 307 24.75 9.63 0.61
N LYS A 308 25.51 8.89 1.44
CA LYS A 308 26.94 8.63 1.22
C LYS A 308 27.18 7.68 0.06
N GLU A 309 26.42 6.59 -0.05
CA GLU A 309 26.54 5.62 -1.15
C GLU A 309 26.14 6.21 -2.50
N ILE A 310 25.04 6.97 -2.56
CA ILE A 310 24.59 7.67 -3.77
C ILE A 310 25.68 8.63 -4.22
N LYS A 311 26.20 9.48 -3.31
CA LYS A 311 27.32 10.38 -3.65
C LYS A 311 28.55 9.64 -4.16
N LYS A 312 28.87 8.47 -3.58
CA LYS A 312 30.00 7.65 -4.03
C LYS A 312 29.75 7.12 -5.44
N LYS A 313 28.57 6.58 -5.71
CA LYS A 313 28.18 6.07 -7.04
C LYS A 313 28.07 7.17 -8.08
N GLU A 314 27.54 8.34 -7.73
CA GLU A 314 27.48 9.52 -8.60
C GLU A 314 28.90 9.94 -9.02
N LYS A 315 29.85 9.97 -8.08
CA LYS A 315 31.24 10.27 -8.38
C LYS A 315 31.91 9.21 -9.25
N GLU A 316 31.67 7.92 -8.99
CA GLU A 316 32.18 6.82 -9.84
C GLU A 316 31.59 6.88 -11.27
N ILE A 317 30.33 7.26 -11.41
CA ILE A 317 29.67 7.45 -12.71
C ILE A 317 30.28 8.65 -13.44
N GLU A 318 30.49 9.78 -12.74
CA GLU A 318 31.10 10.98 -13.31
C GLU A 318 32.55 10.73 -13.78
N GLU A 319 33.35 10.01 -12.99
CA GLU A 319 34.71 9.62 -13.35
C GLU A 319 34.73 8.71 -14.60
N LYS A 320 33.86 7.69 -14.66
CA LYS A 320 33.73 6.81 -15.83
C LYS A 320 33.20 7.54 -17.05
N GLN A 321 32.29 8.51 -16.87
CA GLN A 321 31.76 9.30 -17.97
C GLN A 321 32.85 10.20 -18.57
N SER A 322 33.67 10.83 -17.72
CA SER A 322 34.84 11.61 -18.14
C SER A 322 35.85 10.77 -18.93
N GLU A 323 36.12 9.53 -18.49
CA GLU A 323 36.95 8.56 -19.21
C GLU A 323 36.40 8.23 -20.60
N VAL A 324 35.10 7.92 -20.69
CA VAL A 324 34.44 7.60 -21.96
C VAL A 324 34.50 8.79 -22.93
N ASP A 325 34.30 10.01 -22.44
CA ASP A 325 34.30 11.20 -23.29
C ASP A 325 35.72 11.59 -23.73
N ALA A 326 36.73 11.38 -22.89
CA ALA A 326 38.14 11.53 -23.28
C ALA A 326 38.54 10.55 -24.39
N LEU A 327 38.18 9.27 -24.26
CA LEU A 327 38.45 8.25 -25.28
C LEU A 327 37.73 8.55 -26.60
N LYS A 328 36.50 9.08 -26.56
CA LYS A 328 35.79 9.55 -27.77
C LYS A 328 36.52 10.67 -28.48
N LEU A 329 37.04 11.67 -27.76
CA LEU A 329 37.77 12.79 -28.35
C LEU A 329 39.08 12.32 -29.01
N LEU A 330 39.80 11.41 -28.36
CA LEU A 330 41.01 10.79 -28.94
C LEU A 330 40.68 9.98 -30.21
N LEU A 331 39.60 9.19 -30.19
CA LEU A 331 39.11 8.46 -31.38
C LEU A 331 38.72 9.38 -32.54
N GLN A 332 38.27 10.61 -32.23
CA GLN A 332 37.98 11.65 -33.21
C GLN A 332 39.24 12.38 -33.72
N GLY A 333 40.44 11.97 -33.28
CA GLY A 333 41.72 12.50 -33.72
C GLY A 333 42.19 13.75 -32.97
N LYS A 334 41.57 14.08 -31.83
CA LYS A 334 42.05 15.16 -30.95
C LYS A 334 43.35 14.75 -30.27
N SER A 335 44.27 15.71 -30.08
CA SER A 335 45.46 15.45 -29.27
C SER A 335 45.08 15.34 -27.78
N PRO A 336 45.91 14.68 -26.96
CA PRO A 336 45.68 14.61 -25.51
C PRO A 336 45.52 15.98 -24.86
N GLU A 337 46.27 16.99 -25.32
CA GLU A 337 46.19 18.36 -24.83
C GLU A 337 44.85 19.01 -25.17
N GLU A 338 44.38 18.84 -26.42
CA GLU A 338 43.08 19.37 -26.84
C GLU A 338 41.91 18.69 -26.12
N ALA A 339 42.00 17.37 -25.89
CA ALA A 339 40.96 16.63 -25.17
C ALA A 339 40.89 17.03 -23.68
N ALA A 340 42.05 17.23 -23.04
CA ALA A 340 42.13 17.69 -21.66
C ALA A 340 41.55 19.10 -21.49
N GLU A 341 41.81 19.99 -22.45
CA GLU A 341 41.27 21.36 -22.45
C GLU A 341 39.74 21.37 -22.63
N ILE A 342 39.21 20.55 -23.54
CA ILE A 342 37.76 20.43 -23.80
C ILE A 342 37.00 19.87 -22.59
N LEU A 343 37.59 18.91 -21.87
CA LEU A 343 36.97 18.26 -20.71
C LEU A 343 37.28 18.97 -19.39
N HIS A 344 38.10 20.03 -19.42
CA HIS A 344 38.59 20.74 -18.23
C HIS A 344 39.23 19.82 -17.17
N ILE A 345 39.97 18.80 -17.62
CA ILE A 345 40.70 17.87 -16.76
C ILE A 345 42.21 18.13 -16.84
N SER A 346 42.97 17.75 -15.81
CA SER A 346 44.42 17.94 -15.82
C SER A 346 45.10 16.99 -16.81
N MET A 347 46.27 17.41 -17.33
CA MET A 347 47.10 16.53 -18.19
C MET A 347 47.52 15.24 -17.47
N GLU A 348 47.74 15.31 -16.16
CA GLU A 348 48.05 14.14 -15.33
C GLU A 348 46.88 13.13 -15.33
N ARG A 349 45.64 13.61 -15.17
CA ARG A 349 44.45 12.77 -15.26
C ARG A 349 44.27 12.20 -16.68
N MET A 350 44.53 13.01 -17.71
CA MET A 350 44.47 12.56 -19.10
C MET A 350 45.46 11.42 -19.39
N GLU A 351 46.68 11.50 -18.85
CA GLU A 351 47.68 10.44 -18.96
C GLU A 351 47.28 9.15 -18.21
N GLU A 352 46.59 9.24 -17.08
CA GLU A 352 46.05 8.07 -16.38
C GLU A 352 44.99 7.35 -17.23
N ILE A 353 44.07 8.11 -17.84
CA ILE A 353 43.00 7.57 -18.69
C ILE A 353 43.58 6.86 -19.93
N MET A 354 44.71 7.35 -20.45
CA MET A 354 45.40 6.72 -21.58
C MET A 354 46.18 5.44 -21.19
N LYS A 355 46.38 5.20 -19.89
CA LYS A 355 47.11 4.03 -19.35
C LYS A 355 46.18 2.93 -18.81
N SER A 356 44.89 3.22 -18.60
CA SER A 356 43.87 2.22 -18.23
C SER A 356 43.40 1.42 -19.45
#